data_AF-A0A9J5XLD8-F1
#
_entry.id   AF-A0A9J5XLD8-F1
#
_cell.length_a   1.000
_cell.length_b   1.000
_cell.length_c   1.000
_cell.angle_alpha   90.00
_cell.angle_beta   90.00
_cell.angle_gamma   90.00
#
_symmetry.space_group_name_H-M   'P 1'
#
loop_
_entity.id
_entity.type
_entity.pdbx_description
1 polymer ?
#
loop_
_entity_poly.entity_id
_entity_poly.type
_entity_poly.pdbx_seq_one_letter_code
_entity_poly.pdbx_strand_id
1 'polypeptide(L)'
;MVSIAKIFISLVFFFGMGVICHVYEEEEHHTKDPREEVIEAWYMDDSDDDQRLPHYREPKKFVSLVKLAELGVLSWRLDANKYENDEELNKIRETRSYLYMDSIEVCPEKLSNYEDMIKKFFEEHLHIDEEVRYCLEGSGYFDVRDYNDVWIRIWVKKGGLIVVPAGIYHRFTLDSSNYIKAIRLFAGDPVWTAYYRPYADNLPARKQYVEIFGLRENTAHHAINDNDPREDVIQAWYMDDSDEDQRLPHHREPKEFVSLDKLAELGVLSWRLDADNYETDEELKKIREDRGYSYIDFCEVCPEKLPNYEEKIKTFFEEHLHTDEEIRYAVAGSGYFDVRDVNESWIRVWVKKGGMIVLPAGIYHRFTLDSSNYIKAMRLFVGDPIWTPYNRPHDHLPARQEYVETFVHMQMTLVMLLMLLLKSAIGEGT
;
A
#
# COMPACT_ATOMS: atom_id res chain seq x y z
N MET A 1 -14.01 -21.83 28.33
CA MET A 1 -12.99 -22.64 27.63
C MET A 1 -13.49 -22.92 26.23
N VAL A 2 -12.57 -22.81 25.28
CA VAL A 2 -12.71 -22.78 23.82
C VAL A 2 -13.08 -24.14 23.22
N SER A 3 -13.78 -24.14 22.08
CA SER A 3 -13.52 -24.96 20.86
C SER A 3 -14.73 -24.78 19.91
N ILE A 4 -14.66 -23.99 18.83
CA ILE A 4 -14.04 -24.24 17.50
C ILE A 4 -14.70 -25.37 16.70
N ALA A 5 -15.07 -24.98 15.46
CA ALA A 5 -15.35 -25.75 14.24
C ALA A 5 -16.73 -26.41 14.07
N LYS A 6 -17.53 -25.85 13.14
CA LYS A 6 -17.81 -26.43 11.80
C LYS A 6 -19.01 -25.70 11.18
N ILE A 7 -18.79 -24.94 10.11
CA ILE A 7 -19.84 -24.69 9.12
C ILE A 7 -19.26 -25.04 7.76
N PHE A 8 -19.73 -26.16 7.23
CA PHE A 8 -19.48 -26.66 5.89
C PHE A 8 -20.38 -25.89 4.91
N ILE A 9 -19.78 -25.51 3.78
CA ILE A 9 -20.44 -24.96 2.61
C ILE A 9 -21.34 -26.03 1.98
N SER A 10 -22.57 -25.64 1.66
CA SER A 10 -23.45 -26.39 0.76
C SER A 10 -24.30 -25.39 0.00
N LEU A 11 -24.04 -25.22 -1.30
CA LEU A 11 -25.12 -24.97 -2.26
C LEU A 11 -24.63 -25.37 -3.66
N VAL A 12 -25.09 -26.53 -4.11
CA VAL A 12 -25.16 -26.91 -5.52
C VAL A 12 -26.62 -26.76 -5.91
N PHE A 13 -26.94 -25.95 -6.92
CA PHE A 13 -28.08 -26.21 -7.81
C PHE A 13 -27.81 -25.63 -9.21
N PHE A 14 -28.10 -26.47 -10.20
CA PHE A 14 -27.98 -26.31 -11.64
C PHE A 14 -28.96 -25.28 -12.21
N PHE A 15 -28.57 -24.58 -13.29
CA PHE A 15 -29.31 -24.57 -14.56
C PHE A 15 -28.36 -24.21 -15.71
N GLY A 16 -28.36 -25.03 -16.77
CA GLY A 16 -27.70 -24.74 -18.03
C GLY A 16 -28.67 -24.10 -19.02
N MET A 17 -28.18 -23.14 -19.80
CA MET A 17 -28.58 -22.85 -21.18
C MET A 17 -27.55 -21.88 -21.76
N GLY A 18 -26.81 -22.30 -22.77
CA GLY A 18 -25.81 -21.45 -23.43
C GLY A 18 -26.46 -20.48 -24.40
N VAL A 19 -25.92 -19.25 -24.49
CA VAL A 19 -26.07 -18.34 -25.65
C VAL A 19 -24.85 -17.41 -25.70
N ILE A 20 -24.07 -17.58 -26.77
CA ILE A 20 -23.35 -16.58 -27.60
C ILE A 20 -22.49 -15.52 -26.89
N CYS A 21 -21.18 -15.66 -27.10
CA CYS A 21 -20.15 -14.67 -26.89
C CYS A 21 -20.42 -13.42 -27.77
N HIS A 22 -20.76 -12.30 -27.13
CA HIS A 22 -20.54 -10.98 -27.70
C HIS A 22 -19.44 -10.30 -26.88
N VAL A 23 -18.27 -10.19 -27.49
CA VAL A 23 -17.17 -9.35 -27.03
C VAL A 23 -17.68 -7.91 -27.09
N TYR A 24 -17.95 -7.32 -25.93
CA TYR A 24 -17.94 -5.87 -25.80
C TYR A 24 -16.49 -5.49 -25.50
N GLU A 25 -15.87 -4.79 -26.43
CA GLU A 25 -14.67 -3.98 -26.16
C GLU A 25 -15.11 -2.90 -25.16
N GLU A 26 -14.86 -3.11 -23.87
CA GLU A 26 -14.91 -2.03 -22.88
C GLU A 26 -13.60 -1.26 -22.96
N GLU A 27 -13.68 -0.01 -23.39
CA GLU A 27 -12.58 0.96 -23.36
C GLU A 27 -12.02 1.09 -21.94
N GLU A 28 -10.70 0.90 -21.80
CA GLU A 28 -9.95 1.01 -20.56
C GLU A 28 -10.03 2.45 -19.99
N HIS A 29 -10.91 2.65 -19.01
CA HIS A 29 -10.80 3.78 -18.09
C HIS A 29 -10.05 3.32 -16.83
N HIS A 30 -8.79 3.74 -16.69
CA HIS A 30 -8.08 3.76 -15.40
C HIS A 30 -8.93 4.51 -14.37
N THR A 31 -9.67 3.78 -13.53
CA THR A 31 -10.46 4.43 -12.48
C THR A 31 -9.58 4.63 -11.26
N LYS A 32 -9.08 5.88 -11.10
CA LYS A 32 -8.49 6.38 -9.87
C LYS A 32 -9.42 6.01 -8.70
N ASP A 33 -8.87 5.57 -7.56
CA ASP A 33 -9.69 5.26 -6.39
C ASP A 33 -10.57 6.48 -6.10
N PRO A 34 -11.91 6.34 -6.15
CA PRO A 34 -12.80 7.47 -6.08
C PRO A 34 -12.65 8.25 -4.77
N ARG A 35 -12.15 7.61 -3.70
CA ARG A 35 -11.83 8.28 -2.43
C ARG A 35 -10.78 9.37 -2.59
N GLU A 36 -9.86 9.25 -3.54
CA GLU A 36 -8.82 10.25 -3.80
C GLU A 36 -9.38 11.57 -4.35
N GLU A 37 -10.64 11.60 -4.83
CA GLU A 37 -11.33 12.84 -5.18
C GLU A 37 -11.64 13.70 -3.94
N VAL A 38 -11.82 13.06 -2.79
CA VAL A 38 -12.29 13.70 -1.55
C VAL A 38 -11.29 13.62 -0.40
N ILE A 39 -10.27 12.78 -0.50
CA ILE A 39 -9.16 12.63 0.45
C ILE A 39 -7.84 12.60 -0.32
N GLU A 40 -6.96 13.55 -0.07
CA GLU A 40 -5.58 13.53 -0.60
C GLU A 40 -4.60 13.69 0.56
N ALA A 41 -3.43 13.03 0.52
CA ALA A 41 -2.45 13.15 1.59
C ALA A 41 -1.02 13.26 1.08
N TRP A 42 -0.16 13.94 1.83
CA TRP A 42 1.25 14.15 1.50
C TRP A 42 2.10 14.44 2.74
N TYR A 43 3.40 14.24 2.64
CA TYR A 43 4.35 14.69 3.65
C TYR A 43 4.53 16.21 3.60
N MET A 44 4.54 16.83 4.77
CA MET A 44 4.69 18.27 4.91
C MET A 44 6.14 18.74 4.70
N ASP A 45 6.31 19.98 4.28
CA ASP A 45 7.57 20.71 4.45
C ASP A 45 7.79 21.12 5.93
N ASP A 46 8.99 21.60 6.23
CA ASP A 46 9.37 22.08 7.56
C ASP A 46 9.19 23.60 7.72
N SER A 47 8.38 24.25 6.87
CA SER A 47 8.18 25.70 6.95
C SER A 47 7.23 26.09 8.08
N ASP A 48 7.53 27.21 8.74
CA ASP A 48 6.66 27.85 9.75
C ASP A 48 5.66 28.83 9.11
N ASP A 49 5.37 28.68 7.81
CA ASP A 49 4.40 29.50 7.09
C ASP A 49 2.97 29.25 7.63
N ASP A 50 1.99 29.99 7.10
CA ASP A 50 0.59 29.87 7.51
C ASP A 50 0.11 28.41 7.40
N GLN A 51 -0.21 27.79 8.54
CA GLN A 51 -0.66 26.41 8.67
C GLN A 51 -1.79 26.00 7.73
N ARG A 52 -2.56 26.96 7.20
CA ARG A 52 -3.69 26.75 6.27
C ARG A 52 -3.24 26.56 4.82
N LEU A 53 -1.96 26.79 4.51
CA LEU A 53 -1.37 26.51 3.20
C LEU A 53 -1.17 24.99 3.02
N PRO A 54 -0.96 24.48 1.81
CA PRO A 54 -0.76 23.04 1.63
C PRO A 54 0.51 22.48 2.28
N HIS A 55 1.58 23.26 2.46
CA HIS A 55 2.88 22.81 2.97
C HIS A 55 3.43 21.58 2.23
N TYR A 56 3.51 21.66 0.90
CA TYR A 56 4.09 20.57 0.12
C TYR A 56 5.61 20.55 0.30
N ARG A 57 6.15 19.40 0.66
CA ARG A 57 7.58 19.16 0.51
C ARG A 57 8.00 19.21 -0.96
N GLU A 58 9.24 19.64 -1.21
CA GLU A 58 9.86 19.57 -2.53
C GLU A 58 10.96 18.48 -2.57
N PRO A 59 10.84 17.46 -3.45
CA PRO A 59 9.72 17.21 -4.36
C PRO A 59 8.45 16.74 -3.61
N LYS A 60 7.29 16.96 -4.22
CA LYS A 60 5.99 16.51 -3.67
C LYS A 60 6.00 15.02 -3.40
N LYS A 61 5.74 14.64 -2.15
CA LYS A 61 5.67 13.24 -1.71
C LYS A 61 4.26 12.93 -1.22
N PHE A 62 3.42 12.46 -2.13
CA PHE A 62 2.06 12.02 -1.80
C PHE A 62 2.07 10.74 -0.96
N VAL A 63 1.04 10.57 -0.15
CA VAL A 63 0.80 9.42 0.72
C VAL A 63 -0.46 8.71 0.24
N SER A 64 -0.34 7.41 -0.06
CA SER A 64 -1.48 6.62 -0.52
C SER A 64 -2.49 6.36 0.61
N LEU A 65 -3.75 6.10 0.24
CA LEU A 65 -4.79 5.72 1.21
C LEU A 65 -4.46 4.41 1.93
N VAL A 66 -3.69 3.52 1.29
CA VAL A 66 -3.17 2.30 1.92
C VAL A 66 -2.21 2.67 3.06
N LYS A 67 -1.27 3.59 2.83
CA LYS A 67 -0.33 4.03 3.86
C LYS A 67 -1.03 4.68 5.07
N LEU A 68 -2.08 5.46 4.81
CA LEU A 68 -2.93 5.99 5.88
C LEU A 68 -3.63 4.87 6.67
N ALA A 69 -4.15 3.86 5.98
CA ALA A 69 -4.79 2.70 6.62
C ALA A 69 -3.80 1.88 7.46
N GLU A 70 -2.51 1.81 7.08
CA GLU A 70 -1.48 1.20 7.93
C GLU A 70 -1.30 1.94 9.25
N LEU A 71 -1.45 3.27 9.27
CA LEU A 71 -1.44 4.10 10.48
C LEU A 71 -2.75 4.01 11.29
N GLY A 72 -3.70 3.20 10.81
CA GLY A 72 -5.05 3.07 11.37
C GLY A 72 -6.02 4.15 10.92
N VAL A 73 -5.63 5.06 10.03
CA VAL A 73 -6.50 6.11 9.49
C VAL A 73 -7.35 5.55 8.37
N LEU A 74 -8.67 5.50 8.57
CA LEU A 74 -9.60 4.95 7.59
C LEU A 74 -10.35 6.06 6.86
N SER A 75 -10.74 5.80 5.61
CA SER A 75 -11.42 6.79 4.78
C SER A 75 -12.48 6.20 3.84
N TRP A 76 -13.54 6.99 3.62
CA TRP A 76 -14.63 6.70 2.70
C TRP A 76 -15.01 7.94 1.88
N ARG A 77 -15.59 7.70 0.70
CA ARG A 77 -16.30 8.70 -0.09
C ARG A 77 -17.79 8.43 -0.03
N LEU A 78 -18.55 9.44 0.37
CA LEU A 78 -20.00 9.41 0.51
C LEU A 78 -20.64 10.60 -0.19
N ASP A 79 -21.93 10.52 -0.51
CA ASP A 79 -22.67 11.65 -1.06
C ASP A 79 -23.13 12.58 0.06
N ALA A 80 -22.37 13.64 0.31
CA ALA A 80 -22.64 14.64 1.34
C ALA A 80 -24.05 15.26 1.26
N ASN A 81 -24.72 15.23 0.11
CA ASN A 81 -26.07 15.77 -0.02
C ASN A 81 -27.14 14.82 0.52
N LYS A 82 -26.79 13.56 0.83
CA LYS A 82 -27.69 12.52 1.34
C LYS A 82 -27.48 12.21 2.82
N TYR A 83 -26.60 12.94 3.52
CA TYR A 83 -26.14 12.59 4.87
C TYR A 83 -27.26 12.32 5.91
N GLU A 84 -28.45 12.93 5.75
CA GLU A 84 -29.60 12.72 6.64
C GLU A 84 -30.22 11.32 6.50
N ASN A 85 -30.06 10.67 5.33
CA ASN A 85 -30.63 9.36 5.02
C ASN A 85 -29.73 8.56 4.05
N ASP A 86 -28.43 8.54 4.32
CA ASP A 86 -27.44 7.80 3.53
C ASP A 86 -27.28 6.38 4.09
N GLU A 87 -27.62 5.37 3.28
CA GLU A 87 -27.50 3.96 3.64
C GLU A 87 -26.04 3.54 3.89
N GLU A 88 -25.08 4.10 3.15
CA GLU A 88 -23.66 3.79 3.32
C GLU A 88 -23.13 4.39 4.63
N LEU A 89 -23.56 5.62 4.95
CA LEU A 89 -23.25 6.22 6.26
C LEU A 89 -23.81 5.35 7.39
N ASN A 90 -25.05 4.86 7.26
CA ASN A 90 -25.66 3.98 8.25
C ASN A 90 -24.91 2.65 8.40
N LYS A 91 -24.48 2.01 7.30
CA LYS A 91 -23.64 0.80 7.35
C LYS A 91 -22.32 1.04 8.08
N ILE A 92 -21.65 2.17 7.83
CA ILE A 92 -20.42 2.54 8.54
C ILE A 92 -20.69 2.70 10.03
N ARG A 93 -21.77 3.40 10.39
CA ARG A 93 -22.18 3.61 11.78
C ARG A 93 -22.49 2.30 12.50
N GLU A 94 -23.24 1.40 11.87
CA GLU A 94 -23.55 0.09 12.45
C GLU A 94 -22.30 -0.76 12.63
N THR A 95 -21.46 -0.86 11.59
CA THR A 95 -20.22 -1.66 11.60
C THR A 95 -19.25 -1.19 12.68
N ARG A 96 -19.13 0.13 12.88
CA ARG A 96 -18.21 0.73 13.85
C ARG A 96 -18.87 1.14 15.16
N SER A 97 -20.14 0.78 15.34
CA SER A 97 -20.94 1.10 16.53
C SER A 97 -20.99 2.60 16.86
N TYR A 98 -21.09 3.48 15.87
CA TYR A 98 -21.24 4.93 16.06
C TYR A 98 -22.68 5.31 16.45
N LEU A 99 -22.93 5.34 17.75
CA LEU A 99 -24.24 5.56 18.35
C LEU A 99 -24.64 7.04 18.41
N TYR A 100 -23.69 7.96 18.48
CA TYR A 100 -23.95 9.40 18.56
C TYR A 100 -23.46 10.13 17.31
N MET A 101 -24.23 11.12 16.89
CA MET A 101 -23.96 11.94 15.71
C MET A 101 -24.45 13.36 15.93
N ASP A 102 -23.60 14.35 15.63
CA ASP A 102 -23.98 15.75 15.54
C ASP A 102 -23.24 16.45 14.40
N SER A 103 -23.46 17.75 14.23
CA SER A 103 -22.78 18.57 13.22
C SER A 103 -22.04 19.74 13.87
N ILE A 104 -20.95 20.14 13.22
CA ILE A 104 -20.19 21.35 13.55
C ILE A 104 -19.92 22.15 12.28
N GLU A 105 -19.98 23.47 12.41
CA GLU A 105 -19.53 24.41 11.37
C GLU A 105 -18.37 25.24 11.94
N VAL A 106 -17.21 25.14 11.29
CA VAL A 106 -15.98 25.79 11.69
C VAL A 106 -15.67 26.88 10.67
N CYS A 107 -15.97 28.12 11.04
CA CYS A 107 -15.50 29.34 10.40
C CYS A 107 -15.53 30.51 11.39
N PRO A 108 -14.84 31.63 11.11
CA PRO A 108 -14.76 32.77 12.01
C PRO A 108 -16.11 33.30 12.49
N GLU A 109 -17.13 33.25 11.65
CA GLU A 109 -18.45 33.84 11.92
C GLU A 109 -19.39 32.90 12.68
N LYS A 110 -19.18 31.58 12.62
CA LYS A 110 -20.15 30.58 13.12
C LYS A 110 -19.67 29.83 14.34
N LEU A 111 -18.36 29.65 14.52
CA LEU A 111 -17.82 28.93 15.67
C LEU A 111 -17.66 29.86 16.87
N SER A 112 -18.33 29.53 17.98
CA SER A 112 -18.14 30.25 19.25
C SER A 112 -16.70 30.08 19.76
N ASN A 113 -16.08 31.17 20.22
CA ASN A 113 -14.68 31.21 20.64
C ASN A 113 -13.71 30.70 19.55
N TYR A 114 -13.99 31.03 18.29
CA TYR A 114 -13.24 30.57 17.11
C TYR A 114 -11.72 30.60 17.29
N GLU A 115 -11.15 31.73 17.70
CA GLU A 115 -9.68 31.90 17.84
C GLU A 115 -9.06 30.92 18.85
N ASP A 116 -9.75 30.66 19.96
CA ASP A 116 -9.26 29.71 20.97
C ASP A 116 -9.48 28.26 20.52
N MET A 117 -10.57 27.99 19.81
CA MET A 117 -10.89 26.65 19.32
C MET A 117 -9.94 26.21 18.21
N ILE A 118 -9.63 27.06 17.23
CA ILE A 118 -8.68 26.73 16.16
C ILE A 118 -7.29 26.47 16.71
N LYS A 119 -6.85 27.24 17.72
CA LYS A 119 -5.58 26.96 18.41
C LYS A 119 -5.56 25.59 19.06
N LYS A 120 -6.64 25.23 19.77
CA LYS A 120 -6.77 23.91 20.41
C LYS A 120 -6.82 22.76 19.42
N PHE A 121 -7.49 22.95 18.28
CA PHE A 121 -7.54 21.95 17.22
C PHE A 121 -6.18 21.74 16.57
N PHE A 122 -5.38 22.81 16.42
CA PHE A 122 -4.08 22.74 15.75
C PHE A 122 -2.91 22.34 16.67
N GLU A 123 -3.06 22.51 17.98
CA GLU A 123 -2.07 22.00 18.93
C GLU A 123 -2.03 20.47 18.89
N GLU A 124 -0.83 19.88 18.78
CA GLU A 124 -0.68 18.42 18.63
C GLU A 124 -1.23 17.66 19.85
N HIS A 125 -2.18 16.77 19.60
CA HIS A 125 -2.89 16.03 20.64
C HIS A 125 -3.29 14.63 20.18
N LEU A 126 -3.84 13.86 21.12
CA LEU A 126 -4.52 12.60 20.84
C LEU A 126 -5.84 12.50 21.62
N HIS A 127 -6.68 11.57 21.18
CA HIS A 127 -7.90 11.17 21.85
C HIS A 127 -7.83 9.70 22.29
N ILE A 128 -8.57 9.37 23.35
CA ILE A 128 -8.67 7.98 23.85
C ILE A 128 -9.72 7.15 23.07
N ASP A 129 -10.53 7.83 22.26
CA ASP A 129 -11.52 7.29 21.34
C ASP A 129 -11.19 7.71 19.90
N GLU A 130 -11.85 7.12 18.91
CA GLU A 130 -11.71 7.53 17.49
C GLU A 130 -12.21 8.96 17.26
N GLU A 131 -11.47 9.75 16.50
CA GLU A 131 -11.91 11.04 15.98
C GLU A 131 -12.47 10.85 14.57
N VAL A 132 -13.80 10.84 14.47
CA VAL A 132 -14.51 10.61 13.20
C VAL A 132 -15.11 11.91 12.68
N ARG A 133 -14.84 12.23 11.41
CA ARG A 133 -15.31 13.45 10.74
C ARG A 133 -15.78 13.13 9.34
N TYR A 134 -17.00 13.54 9.02
CA TYR A 134 -17.57 13.44 7.68
C TYR A 134 -17.87 14.82 7.12
N CYS A 135 -17.11 15.24 6.12
CA CYS A 135 -17.17 16.59 5.55
C CYS A 135 -18.37 16.77 4.63
N LEU A 136 -19.32 17.61 5.05
CA LEU A 136 -20.52 17.94 4.27
C LEU A 136 -20.30 19.13 3.32
N GLU A 137 -19.53 20.12 3.75
CA GLU A 137 -19.21 21.33 2.98
C GLU A 137 -17.82 21.85 3.33
N GLY A 138 -17.18 22.55 2.39
CA GLY A 138 -15.83 23.08 2.59
C GLY A 138 -14.77 21.98 2.64
N SER A 139 -13.69 22.25 3.37
CA SER A 139 -12.54 21.35 3.49
C SER A 139 -11.59 21.76 4.63
N GLY A 140 -10.70 20.84 5.01
CA GLY A 140 -9.68 21.08 6.03
C GLY A 140 -8.60 20.02 6.04
N TYR A 141 -7.53 20.27 6.79
CA TYR A 141 -6.38 19.40 6.94
C TYR A 141 -6.40 18.69 8.29
N PHE A 142 -6.27 17.38 8.26
CA PHE A 142 -5.89 16.57 9.42
C PHE A 142 -4.42 16.19 9.25
N ASP A 143 -3.56 16.71 10.13
CA ASP A 143 -2.17 16.28 10.15
C ASP A 143 -2.04 15.14 11.15
N VAL A 144 -1.40 14.04 10.76
CA VAL A 144 -1.12 12.88 11.62
C VAL A 144 0.37 12.59 11.64
N ARG A 145 0.87 12.05 12.75
CA ARG A 145 2.24 11.53 12.82
C ARG A 145 2.31 10.17 12.14
N ASP A 146 3.30 9.99 11.28
CA ASP A 146 3.72 8.66 10.85
C ASP A 146 4.54 7.96 11.95
N TYR A 147 5.05 6.77 11.65
CA TYR A 147 5.86 5.97 12.59
C TYR A 147 7.18 6.64 12.97
N ASN A 148 7.77 7.40 12.04
CA ASN A 148 9.00 8.16 12.23
C ASN A 148 8.76 9.52 12.90
N ASP A 149 7.53 9.76 13.36
CA ASP A 149 7.13 11.00 13.97
C ASP A 149 7.19 12.19 13.00
N VAL A 150 6.99 11.95 11.70
CA VAL A 150 6.92 12.95 10.63
C VAL A 150 5.46 13.28 10.33
N TRP A 151 5.18 14.55 10.00
CA TRP A 151 3.83 14.99 9.66
C TRP A 151 3.40 14.53 8.27
N ILE A 152 2.26 13.83 8.22
CA ILE A 152 1.47 13.62 7.01
C ILE A 152 0.25 14.52 7.10
N ARG A 153 0.06 15.38 6.10
CA ARG A 153 -1.14 16.21 5.94
C ARG A 153 -2.17 15.47 5.11
N ILE A 154 -3.41 15.41 5.61
CA ILE A 154 -4.55 14.77 4.95
C ILE A 154 -5.61 15.83 4.68
N TRP A 155 -5.84 16.13 3.39
CA TRP A 155 -6.87 17.06 2.95
C TRP A 155 -8.21 16.37 2.79
N VAL A 156 -9.15 16.71 3.67
CA VAL A 156 -10.51 16.18 3.67
C VAL A 156 -11.43 17.21 3.04
N LYS A 157 -12.02 16.85 1.90
CA LYS A 157 -12.96 17.66 1.11
C LYS A 157 -14.39 17.14 1.26
N LYS A 158 -15.37 17.93 0.81
CA LYS A 158 -16.79 17.53 0.74
C LYS A 158 -16.96 16.09 0.22
N GLY A 159 -17.67 15.27 0.97
CA GLY A 159 -17.89 13.86 0.68
C GLY A 159 -16.88 12.90 1.32
N GLY A 160 -15.77 13.41 1.84
CA GLY A 160 -14.77 12.63 2.57
C GLY A 160 -15.19 12.36 4.01
N LEU A 161 -15.23 11.09 4.41
CA LEU A 161 -15.28 10.65 5.80
C LEU A 161 -13.91 10.12 6.20
N ILE A 162 -13.36 10.63 7.29
CA ILE A 162 -12.10 10.18 7.90
C ILE A 162 -12.35 9.64 9.31
N VAL A 163 -11.65 8.57 9.66
CA VAL A 163 -11.54 8.05 11.02
C VAL A 163 -10.07 8.14 11.43
N VAL A 164 -9.80 8.98 12.41
CA VAL A 164 -8.50 9.09 13.06
C VAL A 164 -8.51 8.17 14.29
N PRO A 165 -7.63 7.15 14.37
CA PRO A 165 -7.71 6.12 15.40
C PRO A 165 -7.38 6.66 16.80
N ALA A 166 -7.95 6.05 17.83
CA ALA A 166 -7.58 6.35 19.21
C ALA A 166 -6.06 6.20 19.43
N GLY A 167 -5.44 7.16 20.11
CA GLY A 167 -4.02 7.11 20.49
C GLY A 167 -3.01 7.59 19.43
N ILE A 168 -3.42 7.96 18.21
CA ILE A 168 -2.53 8.63 17.25
C ILE A 168 -2.38 10.12 17.59
N TYR A 169 -1.15 10.64 17.47
CA TYR A 169 -0.93 12.08 17.53
C TYR A 169 -1.39 12.73 16.23
N HIS A 170 -2.24 13.74 16.36
CA HIS A 170 -2.81 14.46 15.25
C HIS A 170 -3.12 15.92 15.62
N ARG A 171 -3.49 16.70 14.61
CA ARG A 171 -4.01 18.06 14.73
C ARG A 171 -4.90 18.38 13.53
N PHE A 172 -5.74 19.39 13.68
CA PHE A 172 -6.63 19.88 12.64
C PHE A 172 -6.43 21.37 12.36
N THR A 173 -6.48 21.75 11.09
CA THR A 173 -6.59 23.15 10.66
C THR A 173 -7.53 23.27 9.47
N LEU A 174 -8.20 24.42 9.34
CA LEU A 174 -8.82 24.80 8.09
C LEU A 174 -7.75 24.97 7.00
N ASP A 175 -8.15 24.80 5.74
CA ASP A 175 -7.35 25.28 4.61
C ASP A 175 -7.64 26.77 4.32
N SER A 176 -7.07 27.30 3.23
CA SER A 176 -7.23 28.69 2.84
C SER A 176 -8.68 29.14 2.58
N SER A 177 -9.63 28.21 2.41
CA SER A 177 -11.06 28.53 2.28
C SER A 177 -11.71 28.96 3.60
N ASN A 178 -11.07 28.67 4.74
CA ASN A 178 -11.52 29.03 6.09
C ASN A 178 -12.93 28.52 6.46
N TYR A 179 -13.38 27.41 5.85
CA TYR A 179 -14.69 26.85 6.12
C TYR A 179 -14.69 25.33 6.02
N ILE A 180 -15.22 24.67 7.05
CA ILE A 180 -15.67 23.28 6.98
C ILE A 180 -16.97 23.11 7.76
N LYS A 181 -17.89 22.34 7.18
CA LYS A 181 -19.05 21.77 7.88
C LYS A 181 -18.87 20.27 7.94
N ALA A 182 -18.83 19.70 9.13
CA ALA A 182 -18.60 18.28 9.33
C ALA A 182 -19.64 17.66 10.26
N ILE A 183 -20.05 16.43 9.95
CA ILE A 183 -20.67 15.53 10.91
C ILE A 183 -19.58 14.92 11.78
N ARG A 184 -19.84 14.83 13.08
CA ARG A 184 -18.98 14.17 14.05
C ARG A 184 -19.69 12.91 14.53
N LEU A 185 -18.99 11.78 14.53
CA LEU A 185 -19.54 10.48 14.93
C LEU A 185 -18.78 9.92 16.12
N PHE A 186 -19.49 9.28 17.05
CA PHE A 186 -18.92 8.71 18.28
C PHE A 186 -19.50 7.34 18.57
N ALA A 187 -18.66 6.45 19.09
CA ALA A 187 -19.07 5.13 19.54
C ALA A 187 -20.02 5.18 20.76
N GLY A 188 -19.95 6.23 21.57
CA GLY A 188 -20.79 6.46 22.73
C GLY A 188 -21.10 7.94 22.93
N ASP A 189 -21.35 8.34 24.18
CA ASP A 189 -21.50 9.76 24.52
C ASP A 189 -20.21 10.53 24.14
N PRO A 190 -20.32 11.72 23.54
CA PRO A 190 -19.17 12.41 23.01
C PRO A 190 -18.23 12.89 24.12
N VAL A 191 -16.99 12.39 24.09
CA VAL A 191 -15.89 12.83 24.96
C VAL A 191 -14.86 13.60 24.13
N TRP A 192 -14.71 14.89 24.42
CA TRP A 192 -13.88 15.82 23.64
C TRP A 192 -12.49 16.04 24.22
N THR A 193 -12.06 15.22 25.18
CA THR A 193 -10.83 15.46 25.90
C THR A 193 -9.63 15.22 24.98
N ALA A 194 -8.96 16.31 24.62
CA ALA A 194 -7.66 16.30 23.94
C ALA A 194 -6.55 16.13 24.98
N TYR A 195 -5.64 15.20 24.73
CA TYR A 195 -4.43 15.02 25.52
C TYR A 195 -3.23 15.45 24.71
N TYR A 196 -2.63 16.56 25.11
CA TYR A 196 -1.54 17.20 24.38
C TYR A 196 -0.20 16.48 24.56
N ARG A 197 0.60 16.48 23.50
CA ARG A 197 1.97 15.99 23.53
C ARG A 197 2.87 16.93 24.36
N PRO A 198 3.89 16.45 25.10
CA PRO A 198 4.32 15.05 25.31
C PRO A 198 3.64 14.33 26.48
N TYR A 199 2.62 14.93 27.10
CA TYR A 199 2.07 14.41 28.36
C TYR A 199 1.13 13.20 28.18
N ALA A 200 0.78 12.86 26.94
CA ALA A 200 -0.17 11.82 26.59
C ALA A 200 0.46 10.43 26.35
N ASP A 201 1.80 10.32 26.33
CA ASP A 201 2.52 9.08 25.99
C ASP A 201 2.20 7.89 26.92
N ASN A 202 1.82 8.18 28.16
CA ASN A 202 1.52 7.16 29.15
C ASN A 202 0.08 6.64 29.12
N LEU A 203 -0.80 7.24 28.30
CA LEU A 203 -2.20 6.85 28.23
C LEU A 203 -2.35 5.43 27.67
N PRO A 204 -3.30 4.62 28.20
CA PRO A 204 -3.56 3.28 27.68
C PRO A 204 -3.84 3.26 26.17
N ALA A 205 -4.64 4.21 25.67
CA ALA A 205 -4.95 4.33 24.25
C ALA A 205 -3.69 4.55 23.39
N ARG A 206 -2.74 5.39 23.84
CA ARG A 206 -1.46 5.60 23.14
C ARG A 206 -0.60 4.33 23.15
N LYS A 207 -0.49 3.65 24.28
CA LYS A 207 0.27 2.40 24.38
C LYS A 207 -0.32 1.32 23.47
N GLN A 208 -1.64 1.19 23.46
CA GLN A 208 -2.35 0.26 22.58
C GLN A 208 -2.18 0.63 21.10
N TYR A 209 -2.23 1.92 20.75
CA TYR A 209 -1.95 2.39 19.40
C TYR A 209 -0.54 1.99 18.96
N VAL A 210 0.48 2.27 19.79
CA VAL A 210 1.87 1.90 19.50
C VAL A 210 2.06 0.39 19.45
N GLU A 211 1.34 -0.39 20.27
CA GLU A 211 1.40 -1.86 20.20
C GLU A 211 0.79 -2.38 18.91
N ILE A 212 -0.38 -1.90 18.48
CA ILE A 212 -1.07 -2.40 17.29
C ILE A 212 -0.38 -1.94 16.00
N PHE A 213 -0.05 -0.64 15.95
CA PHE A 213 0.43 0.01 14.73
C PHE A 213 1.94 0.21 14.74
N GLY A 214 2.57 0.39 15.91
CA GLY A 214 4.04 0.49 16.04
C GLY A 214 4.78 -0.86 16.02
N LEU A 215 4.14 -1.99 16.32
CA LEU A 215 4.77 -3.31 16.10
C LEU A 215 4.98 -3.64 14.61
N ARG A 216 4.28 -2.96 13.70
CA ARG A 216 4.55 -3.06 12.25
C ARG A 216 5.88 -2.43 11.85
N GLU A 217 6.49 -1.65 12.74
CA GLU A 217 7.79 -1.02 12.55
C GLU A 217 8.93 -1.73 13.32
N ASN A 218 8.64 -2.57 14.31
CA ASN A 218 9.68 -3.25 15.11
C ASN A 218 10.48 -4.34 14.36
N THR A 219 10.32 -4.44 13.04
CA THR A 219 11.26 -5.12 12.13
C THR A 219 12.24 -4.16 11.43
N ALA A 220 12.19 -2.85 11.68
CA ALA A 220 12.99 -1.85 10.98
C ALA A 220 13.25 -0.60 11.84
N HIS A 221 14.14 -0.68 12.84
CA HIS A 221 14.69 0.51 13.48
C HIS A 221 16.05 0.89 12.86
N HIS A 222 16.10 2.00 12.11
CA HIS A 222 17.20 2.98 12.19
C HIS A 222 16.76 4.35 11.64
N ALA A 223 17.25 5.39 12.31
CA ALA A 223 16.83 6.78 12.22
C ALA A 223 17.07 7.45 10.84
N ILE A 224 16.15 8.36 10.51
CA ILE A 224 16.27 9.53 9.60
C ILE A 224 17.11 9.29 8.33
N ASN A 225 16.44 8.76 7.31
CA ASN A 225 16.61 9.17 5.91
C ASN A 225 15.26 8.98 5.22
N ASP A 226 14.77 10.00 4.53
CA ASP A 226 13.43 10.06 3.91
C ASP A 226 13.21 9.15 2.70
N ASN A 227 14.18 8.27 2.42
CA ASN A 227 14.07 7.21 1.45
C ASN A 227 14.05 5.91 2.23
N ASP A 228 13.10 5.04 1.88
CA ASP A 228 13.21 3.64 2.26
C ASP A 228 14.63 3.17 1.90
N PRO A 229 15.46 2.72 2.86
CA PRO A 229 16.86 2.42 2.59
C PRO A 229 17.02 1.37 1.49
N ARG A 230 15.99 0.53 1.26
CA ARG A 230 15.94 -0.41 0.14
C ARG A 230 16.05 0.29 -1.21
N GLU A 231 15.61 1.54 -1.36
CA GLU A 231 15.66 2.29 -2.62
C GLU A 231 17.09 2.56 -3.11
N ASP A 232 18.08 2.56 -2.20
CA ASP A 232 19.50 2.65 -2.56
C ASP A 232 19.95 1.46 -3.41
N VAL A 233 19.31 0.30 -3.22
CA VAL A 233 19.71 -0.99 -3.81
C VAL A 233 18.63 -1.60 -4.70
N ILE A 234 17.37 -1.17 -4.60
CA ILE A 234 16.24 -1.67 -5.37
C ILE A 234 15.37 -0.49 -5.83
N GLN A 235 15.15 -0.34 -7.14
CA GLN A 235 14.23 0.67 -7.68
C GLN A 235 13.30 -0.01 -8.69
N ALA A 236 12.06 0.48 -8.82
CA ALA A 236 11.13 -0.08 -9.80
C ALA A 236 10.38 0.99 -10.59
N TRP A 237 9.97 0.65 -11.81
CA TRP A 237 9.22 1.55 -12.70
C TRP A 237 8.46 0.76 -13.76
N TYR A 238 7.41 1.36 -14.33
CA TYR A 238 6.74 0.82 -15.50
C TYR A 238 7.59 0.99 -16.76
N MET A 239 7.56 -0.03 -17.61
CA MET A 239 8.34 -0.06 -18.84
C MET A 239 7.64 0.65 -20.00
N ASP A 240 8.44 1.24 -20.90
CA ASP A 240 7.98 1.59 -22.25
C ASP A 240 7.74 0.35 -23.11
N ASP A 241 7.17 0.56 -24.30
CA ASP A 241 6.89 -0.50 -25.28
C ASP A 241 7.99 -0.61 -26.36
N SER A 242 9.20 -0.10 -26.08
CA SER A 242 10.32 -0.12 -27.02
C SER A 242 10.91 -1.51 -27.20
N ASP A 243 11.33 -1.83 -28.43
CA ASP A 243 12.05 -3.06 -28.78
C ASP A 243 13.58 -2.87 -28.77
N GLU A 244 14.07 -1.77 -28.20
CA GLU A 244 15.49 -1.53 -27.97
C GLU A 244 16.15 -2.59 -27.05
N ASP A 245 17.46 -2.49 -26.88
CA ASP A 245 18.25 -3.43 -26.07
C ASP A 245 17.66 -3.57 -24.66
N GLN A 246 17.14 -4.77 -24.34
CA GLN A 246 16.50 -5.12 -23.08
C GLN A 246 17.29 -4.72 -21.81
N ARG A 247 18.61 -4.52 -21.92
CA ARG A 247 19.51 -4.11 -20.82
C ARG A 247 19.47 -2.60 -20.53
N LEU A 248 18.78 -1.81 -21.35
CA LEU A 248 18.55 -0.39 -21.10
C LEU A 248 17.47 -0.20 -20.02
N PRO A 249 17.30 0.99 -19.41
CA PRO A 249 16.27 1.16 -18.38
C PRO A 249 14.82 1.01 -18.87
N HIS A 250 14.51 1.32 -20.14
CA HIS A 250 13.15 1.28 -20.70
C HIS A 250 12.12 2.08 -19.86
N HIS A 251 12.44 3.32 -19.51
CA HIS A 251 11.49 4.16 -18.80
C HIS A 251 10.41 4.69 -19.76
N ARG A 252 9.14 4.68 -19.31
CA ARG A 252 8.09 5.49 -19.92
C ARG A 252 8.46 6.98 -19.92
N GLU A 253 7.82 7.73 -20.80
CA GLU A 253 7.88 9.20 -20.82
C GLU A 253 6.47 9.79 -20.64
N PRO A 254 6.18 10.43 -19.49
CA PRO A 254 7.08 10.70 -18.36
C PRO A 254 7.43 9.44 -17.55
N LYS A 255 8.56 9.48 -16.84
CA LYS A 255 9.00 8.38 -15.95
C LYS A 255 7.92 8.06 -14.92
N GLU A 256 7.61 6.78 -14.79
CA GLU A 256 6.58 6.28 -13.89
C GLU A 256 7.19 5.26 -12.92
N PHE A 257 7.68 5.74 -11.77
CA PHE A 257 8.27 4.89 -10.74
C PHE A 257 7.20 4.12 -9.95
N VAL A 258 7.56 2.91 -9.53
CA VAL A 258 6.73 2.01 -8.73
C VAL A 258 7.35 1.91 -7.34
N SER A 259 6.55 2.15 -6.30
CA SER A 259 7.02 2.02 -4.91
C SER A 259 7.23 0.56 -4.53
N LEU A 260 8.10 0.32 -3.55
CA LEU A 260 8.33 -1.04 -3.03
C LEU A 260 7.08 -1.62 -2.35
N ASP A 261 6.20 -0.79 -1.81
CA ASP A 261 4.90 -1.20 -1.28
C ASP A 261 3.99 -1.74 -2.40
N LYS A 262 4.01 -1.11 -3.58
CA LYS A 262 3.25 -1.59 -4.74
C LYS A 262 3.77 -2.94 -5.26
N LEU A 263 5.07 -3.18 -5.17
CA LEU A 263 5.65 -4.50 -5.43
C LEU A 263 5.19 -5.53 -4.38
N ALA A 264 5.14 -5.15 -3.10
CA ALA A 264 4.66 -6.02 -2.03
C ALA A 264 3.19 -6.43 -2.19
N GLU A 265 2.35 -5.55 -2.78
CA GLU A 265 0.97 -5.89 -3.16
C GLU A 265 0.90 -7.01 -4.22
N LEU A 266 1.94 -7.20 -5.03
CA LEU A 266 2.12 -8.31 -5.97
C LEU A 266 2.80 -9.52 -5.32
N GLY A 267 3.00 -9.51 -4.00
CA GLY A 267 3.72 -10.53 -3.26
C GLY A 267 5.25 -10.48 -3.43
N VAL A 268 5.78 -9.48 -4.13
CA VAL A 268 7.23 -9.31 -4.31
C VAL A 268 7.81 -8.68 -3.06
N LEU A 269 8.66 -9.43 -2.35
CA LEU A 269 9.30 -8.96 -1.11
C LEU A 269 10.72 -8.50 -1.38
N SER A 270 11.17 -7.51 -0.61
CA SER A 270 12.48 -6.91 -0.81
C SER A 270 13.14 -6.45 0.49
N TRP A 271 14.46 -6.61 0.55
CA TRP A 271 15.32 -6.21 1.66
C TRP A 271 16.61 -5.55 1.18
N ARG A 272 17.19 -4.72 2.05
CA ARG A 272 18.56 -4.22 1.94
C ARG A 272 19.41 -4.92 2.99
N LEU A 273 20.52 -5.52 2.56
CA LEU A 273 21.42 -6.32 3.39
C LEU A 273 22.88 -5.94 3.16
N ASP A 274 23.76 -6.34 4.08
CA ASP A 274 25.19 -6.07 3.96
C ASP A 274 25.89 -7.12 3.09
N ALA A 275 25.96 -6.83 1.79
CA ALA A 275 26.56 -7.73 0.80
C ALA A 275 28.07 -7.93 0.97
N ASP A 276 28.76 -7.11 1.77
CA ASP A 276 30.17 -7.32 2.06
C ASP A 276 30.38 -8.33 3.20
N ASN A 277 29.37 -8.54 4.05
CA ASN A 277 29.44 -9.41 5.22
C ASN A 277 28.33 -10.48 5.26
N TYR A 278 27.85 -10.93 4.10
CA TYR A 278 26.73 -11.89 3.98
C TYR A 278 26.92 -13.21 4.74
N GLU A 279 28.16 -13.62 5.04
CA GLU A 279 28.44 -14.84 5.82
C GLU A 279 28.06 -14.71 7.30
N THR A 280 28.06 -13.48 7.82
CA THR A 280 27.81 -13.15 9.23
C THR A 280 26.67 -12.16 9.42
N ASP A 281 25.91 -11.85 8.37
CA ASP A 281 24.77 -10.94 8.41
C ASP A 281 23.61 -11.59 9.19
N GLU A 282 23.33 -11.06 10.40
CA GLU A 282 22.26 -11.56 11.26
C GLU A 282 20.86 -11.31 10.68
N GLU A 283 20.66 -10.26 9.87
CA GLU A 283 19.38 -10.02 9.20
C GLU A 283 19.14 -11.05 8.09
N LEU A 284 20.17 -11.37 7.30
CA LEU A 284 20.08 -12.47 6.33
C LEU A 284 19.76 -13.80 7.02
N LYS A 285 20.42 -14.08 8.14
CA LYS A 285 20.16 -15.29 8.93
C LYS A 285 18.72 -15.34 9.44
N LYS A 286 18.21 -14.23 9.99
CA LYS A 286 16.83 -14.12 10.47
C LYS A 286 15.82 -14.34 9.33
N ILE A 287 16.02 -13.71 8.17
CA ILE A 287 15.16 -13.91 6.99
C ILE A 287 15.13 -15.39 6.59
N ARG A 288 16.29 -16.06 6.60
CA ARG A 288 16.37 -17.48 6.27
C ARG A 288 15.67 -18.37 7.28
N GLU A 289 15.79 -18.07 8.57
CA GLU A 289 15.12 -18.81 9.65
C GLU A 289 13.59 -18.62 9.56
N ASP A 290 13.13 -17.37 9.43
CA ASP A 290 11.71 -17.01 9.35
C ASP A 290 11.02 -17.62 8.12
N ARG A 291 11.73 -17.72 6.99
CA ARG A 291 11.20 -18.22 5.71
C ARG A 291 11.59 -19.66 5.38
N GLY A 292 12.38 -20.32 6.21
CA GLY A 292 12.82 -21.70 6.00
C GLY A 292 13.80 -21.89 4.83
N TYR A 293 14.60 -20.88 4.49
CA TYR A 293 15.59 -20.94 3.40
C TYR A 293 16.83 -21.75 3.79
N SER A 294 16.72 -23.07 3.60
CA SER A 294 17.73 -24.05 3.98
C SER A 294 18.85 -24.24 2.94
N TYR A 295 18.60 -23.93 1.66
CA TYR A 295 19.59 -24.06 0.58
C TYR A 295 20.16 -22.72 0.16
N ILE A 296 21.47 -22.69 -0.15
CA ILE A 296 22.19 -21.55 -0.71
C ILE A 296 23.20 -22.02 -1.76
N ASP A 297 23.28 -21.30 -2.88
CA ASP A 297 24.47 -21.28 -3.73
C ASP A 297 24.71 -19.89 -4.35
N PHE A 298 25.69 -19.78 -5.24
CA PHE A 298 26.01 -18.55 -5.96
C PHE A 298 25.95 -18.76 -7.46
N CYS A 299 25.38 -17.78 -8.16
CA CYS A 299 25.38 -17.68 -9.61
C CYS A 299 26.04 -16.36 -10.03
N GLU A 300 27.11 -16.45 -10.82
CA GLU A 300 27.73 -15.29 -11.46
C GLU A 300 27.31 -15.26 -12.93
N VAL A 301 26.59 -14.20 -13.31
CA VAL A 301 26.07 -14.00 -14.66
C VAL A 301 26.90 -12.90 -15.32
N CYS A 302 27.86 -13.32 -16.15
CA CYS A 302 28.55 -12.49 -17.13
C CYS A 302 29.11 -13.38 -18.26
N PRO A 303 29.45 -12.80 -19.42
CA PRO A 303 29.89 -13.56 -20.59
C PRO A 303 31.05 -14.51 -20.31
N GLU A 304 31.98 -14.11 -19.43
CA GLU A 304 33.22 -14.86 -19.18
C GLU A 304 33.06 -15.99 -18.16
N LYS A 305 32.05 -15.89 -17.26
CA LYS A 305 31.95 -16.77 -16.09
C LYS A 305 30.77 -17.73 -16.12
N LEU A 306 29.71 -17.41 -16.84
CA LEU A 306 28.52 -18.26 -16.90
C LEU A 306 28.65 -19.30 -18.04
N PRO A 307 28.67 -20.61 -17.73
CA PRO A 307 28.68 -21.63 -18.78
C PRO A 307 27.40 -21.57 -19.63
N ASN A 308 27.55 -21.66 -20.95
CA ASN A 308 26.45 -21.48 -21.91
C ASN A 308 25.73 -20.13 -21.76
N TYR A 309 26.48 -19.06 -21.50
CA TYR A 309 25.97 -17.71 -21.27
C TYR A 309 24.86 -17.30 -22.25
N GLU A 310 25.14 -17.35 -23.56
CA GLU A 310 24.21 -16.91 -24.62
C GLU A 310 22.87 -17.66 -24.64
N GLU A 311 22.86 -18.93 -24.23
CA GLU A 311 21.64 -19.72 -24.14
C GLU A 311 20.90 -19.40 -22.83
N LYS A 312 21.63 -19.33 -21.71
CA LYS A 312 21.06 -19.06 -20.39
C LYS A 312 20.41 -17.68 -20.30
N ILE A 313 21.04 -16.62 -20.83
CA ILE A 313 20.46 -15.27 -20.78
C ILE A 313 19.15 -15.19 -21.56
N LYS A 314 19.00 -15.97 -22.63
CA LYS A 314 17.73 -16.06 -23.39
C LYS A 314 16.67 -16.76 -22.55
N THR A 315 17.01 -17.87 -21.90
CA THR A 315 16.08 -18.56 -21.00
C THR A 315 15.67 -17.69 -19.81
N PHE A 316 16.58 -16.91 -19.25
CA PHE A 316 16.26 -16.00 -18.15
C PHE A 316 15.33 -14.87 -18.58
N PHE A 317 15.46 -14.36 -19.81
CA PHE A 317 14.67 -13.24 -20.30
C PHE A 317 13.33 -13.63 -20.92
N GLU A 318 13.16 -14.89 -21.31
CA GLU A 318 11.85 -15.41 -21.71
C GLU A 318 10.86 -15.28 -20.54
N GLU A 319 9.64 -14.78 -20.76
CA GLU A 319 8.65 -14.64 -19.69
C GLU A 319 8.24 -16.02 -19.15
N HIS A 320 8.44 -16.24 -17.85
CA HIS A 320 8.19 -17.53 -17.21
C HIS A 320 7.68 -17.38 -15.78
N LEU A 321 7.30 -18.51 -15.18
CA LEU A 321 7.01 -18.62 -13.75
C LEU A 321 7.70 -19.85 -13.15
N HIS A 322 7.75 -19.87 -11.82
CA HIS A 322 8.17 -21.02 -11.02
C HIS A 322 7.05 -21.48 -10.08
N THR A 323 7.08 -22.75 -9.69
CA THR A 323 6.14 -23.35 -8.71
C THR A 323 6.52 -23.06 -7.27
N ASP A 324 7.70 -22.48 -7.07
CA ASP A 324 8.32 -22.12 -5.81
C ASP A 324 8.80 -20.67 -5.90
N GLU A 325 9.17 -20.07 -4.77
CA GLU A 325 9.72 -18.72 -4.74
C GLU A 325 11.04 -18.62 -5.53
N GLU A 326 11.22 -17.54 -6.28
CA GLU A 326 12.50 -17.16 -6.86
C GLU A 326 13.18 -16.14 -5.95
N ILE A 327 14.15 -16.60 -5.15
CA ILE A 327 14.89 -15.76 -4.20
C ILE A 327 16.27 -15.41 -4.74
N ARG A 328 16.59 -14.12 -4.81
CA ARG A 328 17.88 -13.60 -5.29
C ARG A 328 18.39 -12.52 -4.38
N TYR A 329 19.61 -12.68 -3.89
CA TYR A 329 20.34 -11.66 -3.15
C TYR A 329 21.58 -11.24 -3.92
N ALA A 330 21.60 -10.01 -4.42
CA ALA A 330 22.71 -9.47 -5.20
C ALA A 330 23.89 -9.14 -4.29
N VAL A 331 24.94 -9.97 -4.32
CA VAL A 331 26.18 -9.74 -3.54
C VAL A 331 27.23 -8.95 -4.33
N ALA A 332 27.10 -8.85 -5.65
CA ALA A 332 27.85 -7.91 -6.49
C ALA A 332 27.11 -7.61 -7.81
N GLY A 333 27.41 -6.48 -8.44
CA GLY A 333 26.81 -6.09 -9.71
C GLY A 333 25.31 -5.74 -9.60
N SER A 334 24.59 -5.86 -10.71
CA SER A 334 23.18 -5.47 -10.80
C SER A 334 22.46 -6.09 -12.01
N GLY A 335 21.13 -6.11 -11.95
CA GLY A 335 20.27 -6.59 -13.05
C GLY A 335 18.81 -6.23 -12.84
N TYR A 336 18.00 -6.46 -13.87
CA TYR A 336 16.56 -6.20 -13.87
C TYR A 336 15.77 -7.49 -13.72
N PHE A 337 14.81 -7.48 -12.82
CA PHE A 337 13.75 -8.47 -12.70
C PHE A 337 12.45 -7.80 -13.14
N ASP A 338 11.96 -8.14 -14.32
CA ASP A 338 10.68 -7.60 -14.80
C ASP A 338 9.56 -8.52 -14.29
N VAL A 339 8.49 -7.94 -13.74
CA VAL A 339 7.31 -8.65 -13.21
C VAL A 339 6.03 -8.11 -13.82
N ARG A 340 5.01 -8.96 -13.98
CA ARG A 340 3.68 -8.52 -14.39
C ARG A 340 2.90 -7.94 -13.21
N ASP A 341 2.28 -6.78 -13.41
CA ASP A 341 1.26 -6.28 -12.49
C ASP A 341 -0.10 -6.96 -12.73
N VAL A 342 -1.12 -6.56 -11.97
CA VAL A 342 -2.48 -7.11 -12.09
C VAL A 342 -3.17 -6.80 -13.43
N ASN A 343 -2.70 -5.79 -14.16
CA ASN A 343 -3.19 -5.40 -15.47
C ASN A 343 -2.31 -5.96 -16.60
N GLU A 344 -1.46 -6.95 -16.28
CA GLU A 344 -0.54 -7.56 -17.24
C GLU A 344 0.48 -6.56 -17.82
N SER A 345 0.74 -5.43 -17.15
CA SER A 345 1.78 -4.48 -17.53
C SER A 345 3.14 -4.87 -16.92
N TRP A 346 4.23 -4.56 -17.62
CA TRP A 346 5.58 -4.82 -17.13
C TRP A 346 6.04 -3.75 -16.15
N ILE A 347 6.43 -4.19 -14.95
CA ILE A 347 7.20 -3.41 -13.99
C ILE A 347 8.63 -3.93 -14.00
N ARG A 348 9.60 -3.06 -14.27
CA ARG A 348 11.02 -3.35 -14.19
C ARG A 348 11.53 -3.10 -12.79
N VAL A 349 12.14 -4.09 -12.15
CA VAL A 349 12.76 -3.98 -10.81
C VAL A 349 14.28 -4.08 -10.93
N TRP A 350 14.97 -2.97 -10.72
CA TRP A 350 16.43 -2.90 -10.74
C TRP A 350 17.03 -3.27 -9.40
N VAL A 351 17.68 -4.43 -9.33
CA VAL A 351 18.31 -4.95 -8.12
C VAL A 351 19.82 -4.79 -8.24
N LYS A 352 20.41 -4.04 -7.32
CA LYS A 352 21.85 -3.74 -7.20
C LYS A 352 22.45 -4.47 -6.00
N LYS A 353 23.79 -4.51 -5.91
CA LYS A 353 24.53 -5.02 -4.75
C LYS A 353 23.89 -4.56 -3.42
N GLY A 354 23.60 -5.51 -2.53
CA GLY A 354 22.92 -5.28 -1.26
C GLY A 354 21.40 -5.47 -1.32
N GLY A 355 20.80 -5.53 -2.51
CA GLY A 355 19.38 -5.80 -2.70
C GLY A 355 19.08 -7.29 -2.71
N MET A 356 18.13 -7.71 -1.86
CA MET A 356 17.51 -9.04 -1.89
C MET A 356 16.06 -8.90 -2.35
N ILE A 357 15.66 -9.74 -3.31
CA ILE A 357 14.31 -9.83 -3.85
C ILE A 357 13.78 -11.26 -3.76
N VAL A 358 12.50 -11.39 -3.46
CA VAL A 358 11.75 -12.65 -3.51
C VAL A 358 10.58 -12.45 -4.44
N LEU A 359 10.54 -13.22 -5.52
CA LEU A 359 9.39 -13.31 -6.41
C LEU A 359 8.52 -14.50 -5.95
N PRO A 360 7.23 -14.29 -5.68
CA PRO A 360 6.36 -15.36 -5.18
C PRO A 360 6.14 -16.44 -6.25
N ALA A 361 5.89 -17.67 -5.80
CA ALA A 361 5.49 -18.75 -6.70
C ALA A 361 4.28 -18.31 -7.56
N GLY A 362 4.30 -18.65 -8.85
CA GLY A 362 3.21 -18.34 -9.79
C GLY A 362 3.19 -16.93 -10.38
N ILE A 363 4.09 -16.01 -10.00
CA ILE A 363 4.21 -14.72 -10.70
C ILE A 363 4.92 -14.90 -12.05
N TYR A 364 4.39 -14.26 -13.10
CA TYR A 364 5.12 -14.14 -14.36
C TYR A 364 6.20 -13.08 -14.24
N HIS A 365 7.42 -13.48 -14.57
CA HIS A 365 8.60 -12.64 -14.49
C HIS A 365 9.65 -13.03 -15.53
N ARG A 366 10.68 -12.20 -15.65
CA ARG A 366 11.89 -12.46 -16.44
C ARG A 366 13.08 -11.70 -15.85
N PHE A 367 14.28 -12.13 -16.19
CA PHE A 367 15.53 -11.51 -15.75
C PHE A 367 16.41 -11.11 -16.93
N THR A 368 17.02 -9.92 -16.84
CA THR A 368 18.12 -9.51 -17.72
C THR A 368 19.19 -8.78 -16.92
N LEU A 369 20.44 -8.85 -17.40
CA LEU A 369 21.46 -7.92 -16.95
C LEU A 369 21.09 -6.48 -17.33
N ASP A 370 21.64 -5.51 -16.61
CA ASP A 370 21.68 -4.13 -17.07
C ASP A 370 22.93 -3.88 -17.94
N SER A 371 23.17 -2.62 -18.31
CA SER A 371 24.31 -2.23 -19.16
C SER A 371 25.69 -2.50 -18.55
N SER A 372 25.79 -2.78 -17.24
CA SER A 372 27.04 -3.22 -16.60
C SER A 372 27.43 -4.66 -16.95
N ASN A 373 26.49 -5.46 -17.46
CA ASN A 373 26.69 -6.85 -17.89
C ASN A 373 27.24 -7.80 -16.82
N TYR A 374 27.00 -7.51 -15.55
CA TYR A 374 27.49 -8.34 -14.45
C TYR A 374 26.57 -8.33 -13.24
N ILE A 375 26.19 -9.52 -12.77
CA ILE A 375 25.64 -9.74 -11.43
C ILE A 375 26.23 -11.01 -10.81
N LYS A 376 26.50 -10.96 -9.51
CA LYS A 376 26.70 -12.14 -8.66
C LYS A 376 25.54 -12.21 -7.68
N ALA A 377 24.70 -13.22 -7.84
CA ALA A 377 23.55 -13.44 -6.98
C ALA A 377 23.77 -14.67 -6.10
N MET A 378 23.56 -14.51 -4.80
CA MET A 378 23.26 -15.62 -3.90
C MET A 378 21.82 -16.08 -4.20
N ARG A 379 21.64 -17.37 -4.46
CA ARG A 379 20.31 -17.96 -4.66
C ARG A 379 19.94 -18.73 -3.41
N LEU A 380 18.73 -18.52 -2.92
CA LEU A 380 18.19 -19.18 -1.73
C LEU A 380 17.00 -20.05 -2.11
N PHE A 381 16.73 -21.09 -1.34
CA PHE A 381 15.58 -21.99 -1.58
C PHE A 381 15.10 -22.68 -0.29
N VAL A 382 13.83 -23.06 -0.27
CA VAL A 382 13.26 -23.96 0.75
C VAL A 382 13.50 -25.40 0.31
N GLY A 383 14.30 -26.16 1.07
CA GLY A 383 14.69 -27.51 0.68
C GLY A 383 15.62 -27.55 -0.54
N ASP A 384 15.61 -28.67 -1.27
CA ASP A 384 16.42 -28.84 -2.48
C ASP A 384 15.82 -28.04 -3.65
N PRO A 385 16.63 -27.30 -4.43
CA PRO A 385 16.11 -26.35 -5.41
C PRO A 385 15.57 -27.02 -6.66
N ILE A 386 14.41 -26.53 -7.13
CA ILE A 386 13.83 -26.86 -8.44
C ILE A 386 13.84 -25.60 -9.30
N TRP A 387 14.77 -25.53 -10.25
CA TRP A 387 14.98 -24.35 -11.09
C TRP A 387 14.14 -24.31 -12.38
N THR A 388 13.19 -25.24 -12.54
CA THR A 388 12.46 -25.41 -13.82
C THR A 388 11.60 -24.19 -14.12
N PRO A 389 11.88 -23.43 -15.20
CA PRO A 389 11.00 -22.35 -15.63
C PRO A 389 9.85 -22.92 -16.46
N TYR A 390 8.66 -22.34 -16.29
CA TYR A 390 7.49 -22.60 -17.13
C TYR A 390 7.17 -21.35 -17.94
N ASN A 391 7.67 -21.30 -19.19
CA ASN A 391 7.49 -20.15 -20.08
C ASN A 391 6.01 -19.91 -20.37
N ARG A 392 5.55 -18.67 -20.29
CA ARG A 392 4.14 -18.34 -20.53
C ARG A 392 3.65 -18.87 -21.90
N PRO A 393 2.44 -19.47 -22.01
CA PRO A 393 1.38 -19.61 -21.00
C PRO A 393 1.43 -20.91 -20.19
N HIS A 394 1.28 -20.81 -18.85
CA HIS A 394 1.12 -21.94 -17.93
C HIS A 394 0.09 -21.65 -16.82
N ASP A 395 -1.03 -21.01 -17.17
CA ASP A 395 -2.06 -20.58 -16.20
C ASP A 395 -2.81 -21.71 -15.49
N HIS A 396 -2.64 -22.94 -15.95
CA HIS A 396 -3.22 -24.14 -15.37
C HIS A 396 -2.44 -24.68 -14.17
N LEU A 397 -1.22 -24.18 -13.90
CA LEU A 397 -0.40 -24.65 -12.79
C LEU A 397 -1.01 -24.22 -11.44
N PRO A 398 -1.07 -25.11 -10.42
CA PRO A 398 -1.64 -24.77 -9.12
C PRO A 398 -1.02 -23.53 -8.47
N ALA A 399 0.31 -23.37 -8.54
CA ALA A 399 1.00 -22.21 -8.01
C ALA A 399 0.55 -20.89 -8.68
N ARG A 400 0.26 -20.92 -9.99
CA ARG A 400 -0.27 -19.76 -10.71
C ARG A 400 -1.71 -19.46 -10.28
N GLN A 401 -2.55 -20.48 -10.11
CA GLN A 401 -3.92 -20.30 -9.62
C GLN A 401 -3.94 -19.72 -8.20
N GLU A 402 -3.10 -20.24 -7.30
CA GLU A 402 -2.94 -19.74 -5.94
C GLU A 402 -2.42 -18.30 -5.90
N TYR A 403 -1.41 -17.97 -6.71
CA TYR A 403 -0.94 -16.58 -6.87
C TYR A 403 -2.06 -15.66 -7.35
N VAL A 404 -2.80 -16.09 -8.36
CA VAL A 404 -3.92 -15.34 -8.93
C VAL A 404 -5.04 -15.19 -7.93
N GLU A 405 -5.34 -16.17 -7.09
CA GLU A 405 -6.34 -16.06 -6.02
C GLU A 405 -5.87 -15.08 -4.93
N THR A 406 -4.61 -15.19 -4.51
CA THR A 406 -4.04 -14.47 -3.37
C THR A 406 -3.72 -13.01 -3.67
N PHE A 407 -3.12 -12.71 -4.82
CA PHE A 407 -2.59 -11.37 -5.11
C PHE A 407 -3.38 -10.65 -6.20
N VAL A 408 -3.96 -11.37 -7.16
CA VAL A 408 -4.70 -10.76 -8.28
C VAL A 408 -6.20 -10.66 -7.95
N HIS A 409 -6.85 -11.76 -7.57
CA HIS A 409 -8.27 -11.79 -7.23
C HIS A 409 -8.54 -11.19 -5.87
N MET A 410 -7.67 -11.22 -4.86
CA MET A 410 -7.94 -10.41 -3.66
C MET A 410 -8.04 -8.92 -4.02
N GLN A 411 -7.21 -8.42 -4.93
CA GLN A 411 -7.33 -7.05 -5.43
C GLN A 411 -8.60 -6.87 -6.30
N MET A 412 -8.86 -7.79 -7.24
CA MET A 412 -10.04 -7.70 -8.11
C MET A 412 -11.36 -7.95 -7.39
N THR A 413 -11.41 -8.80 -6.37
CA THR A 413 -12.63 -9.10 -5.60
C THR A 413 -12.89 -8.00 -4.59
N LEU A 414 -11.87 -7.35 -4.03
CA LEU A 414 -12.08 -6.12 -3.27
C LEU A 414 -12.69 -5.04 -4.17
N VAL A 415 -12.16 -4.88 -5.39
CA VAL A 415 -12.68 -3.95 -6.41
C VAL A 415 -14.08 -4.39 -6.91
N MET A 416 -14.33 -5.68 -7.14
CA MET A 416 -15.57 -6.20 -7.71
C MET A 416 -16.67 -6.30 -6.64
N LEU A 417 -16.34 -6.55 -5.38
CA LEU A 417 -17.27 -6.41 -4.24
C LEU A 417 -17.62 -4.94 -4.05
N LEU A 418 -16.65 -4.02 -4.20
CA LEU A 418 -16.92 -2.57 -4.23
C LEU A 418 -17.84 -2.21 -5.41
N MET A 419 -17.60 -2.75 -6.62
CA MET A 419 -18.42 -2.52 -7.81
C MET A 419 -19.80 -3.18 -7.76
N LEU A 420 -19.94 -4.35 -7.12
CA LEU A 420 -21.23 -5.03 -6.92
C LEU A 420 -22.05 -4.32 -5.84
N LEU A 421 -21.41 -3.82 -4.78
CA LEU A 421 -22.05 -2.92 -3.82
C LEU A 421 -22.51 -1.63 -4.51
N LEU A 422 -21.69 -1.04 -5.41
CA LEU A 422 -22.06 0.10 -6.24
C LEU A 422 -23.19 -0.20 -7.24
N LYS A 423 -23.21 -1.37 -7.90
CA LYS A 423 -24.30 -1.76 -8.82
C LYS A 423 -25.61 -2.04 -8.09
N SER A 424 -25.55 -2.67 -6.91
CA SER A 424 -26.73 -2.88 -6.07
C SER A 424 -27.33 -1.58 -5.54
N ALA A 425 -26.51 -0.52 -5.41
CA ALA A 425 -26.95 0.82 -5.05
C ALA A 425 -27.55 1.63 -6.23
N ILE A 426 -27.44 1.16 -7.49
CA ILE A 426 -27.85 1.90 -8.70
C ILE A 426 -29.08 1.31 -9.42
N GLY A 427 -29.60 0.12 -9.05
CA GLY A 427 -30.99 -0.21 -9.41
C GLY A 427 -31.42 -1.67 -9.37
N GLU A 428 -32.42 -1.96 -8.53
CA GLU A 428 -33.64 -2.64 -8.96
C GLU A 428 -34.82 -1.70 -8.75
N GLY A 429 -35.24 -1.07 -9.84
CA GLY A 429 -36.35 -0.13 -9.91
C GLY A 429 -36.86 -0.07 -11.34
N THR A 430 -37.38 -1.20 -11.82
CA THR A 430 -38.33 -1.28 -12.95
C THR A 430 -39.43 -2.28 -12.61
#